data_AF-A0A4Y7PT12-F1
#
_entry.id   AF-A0A4Y7PT12-F1
#
_cell.length_a   1.000
_cell.length_b   1.000
_cell.length_c   1.000
_cell.angle_alpha   90.00
_cell.angle_beta   90.00
_cell.angle_gamma   90.00
#
_symmetry.space_group_name_H-M   'P 1'
#
loop_
_entity.id
_entity.type
_entity.pdbx_description
1 polymer ?
#
loop_
_entity_poly.entity_id
_entity_poly.type
_entity_poly.pdbx_seq_one_letter_code
_entity_poly.pdbx_strand_id
1 'polypeptide(L)'
;MGVLPRECFVHFIKQDYHYLKYYARAYGLLLAKSRSYAMITSAASTIQNVLREVSTMHKVFCKEWSITSEELESSPESPATTAYGAYLLDVGLHGDDSKLLVALAACLLGYGEVGLWIKAEAAAEDTWVTLEGNPYLRWIEDYSGRDYQNAVKQGIEILEEIVIKDPPSTLRLAQFKEVWNKCTSLEKGFWDMALTLT
;
A
#
# COMPACT_ATOMS: atom_id res chain seq x y z
N MET A 1 -11.21 -22.30 -3.40
CA MET A 1 -12.00 -21.05 -3.22
C MET A 1 -11.27 -20.18 -2.21
N GLY A 2 -11.36 -18.85 -2.27
CA GLY A 2 -10.80 -18.00 -1.21
C GLY A 2 -11.50 -18.30 0.13
N VAL A 3 -10.72 -18.58 1.18
CA VAL A 3 -11.25 -19.02 2.49
C VAL A 3 -11.43 -17.90 3.50
N LEU A 4 -10.94 -16.70 3.20
CA LEU A 4 -11.13 -15.51 4.03
C LEU A 4 -12.63 -15.21 4.16
N PRO A 5 -13.17 -14.95 5.36
CA PRO A 5 -14.54 -14.50 5.50
C PRO A 5 -14.76 -13.15 4.81
N ARG A 6 -15.91 -13.00 4.16
CA ARG A 6 -16.24 -11.79 3.37
C ARG A 6 -16.21 -10.54 4.24
N GLU A 7 -16.74 -10.63 5.45
CA GLU A 7 -16.80 -9.55 6.42
C GLU A 7 -15.41 -8.99 6.78
N CYS A 8 -14.39 -9.85 6.89
CA CYS A 8 -13.01 -9.44 7.12
C CYS A 8 -12.46 -8.65 5.94
N PHE A 9 -12.71 -9.12 4.71
CA PHE A 9 -12.27 -8.41 3.51
C PHE A 9 -13.02 -7.09 3.30
N VAL A 10 -14.32 -7.05 3.60
CA VAL A 10 -15.11 -5.80 3.56
C VAL A 10 -14.58 -4.80 4.58
N HIS A 11 -14.24 -5.26 5.79
CA HIS A 11 -13.61 -4.41 6.79
C HIS A 11 -12.25 -3.87 6.31
N PHE A 12 -11.40 -4.74 5.77
CA PHE A 12 -10.13 -4.37 5.13
C PHE A 12 -10.33 -3.27 4.07
N ILE A 13 -11.23 -3.45 3.10
CA ILE A 13 -11.47 -2.47 2.02
C ILE A 13 -11.94 -1.11 2.57
N LYS A 14 -12.78 -1.09 3.61
CA LYS A 14 -13.20 0.17 4.26
C LYS A 14 -12.03 0.90 4.90
N GLN A 15 -11.13 0.16 5.55
CA GLN A 15 -9.97 0.73 6.20
C GLN A 15 -8.89 1.14 5.19
N ASP A 16 -8.71 0.36 4.13
CA ASP A 16 -7.77 0.65 3.03
C ASP A 16 -8.19 1.93 2.30
N TYR A 17 -9.48 2.15 2.11
CA TYR A 17 -10.03 3.41 1.59
C TYR A 17 -9.53 4.65 2.38
N HIS A 18 -9.53 4.58 3.72
CA HIS A 18 -9.01 5.66 4.56
C HIS A 18 -7.49 5.72 4.55
N TYR A 19 -6.81 4.56 4.58
CA TYR A 19 -5.36 4.49 4.47
C TYR A 19 -4.83 5.14 3.18
N LEU A 20 -5.47 4.88 2.03
CA LEU A 20 -5.11 5.46 0.75
C LEU A 20 -5.22 7.00 0.74
N LYS A 21 -6.11 7.58 1.55
CA LYS A 21 -6.19 9.04 1.78
C LYS A 21 -4.93 9.56 2.47
N TYR A 22 -4.41 8.85 3.47
CA TYR A 22 -3.12 9.18 4.11
C TYR A 22 -1.95 8.97 3.15
N TYR A 23 -1.94 7.85 2.42
CA TYR A 23 -0.90 7.49 1.48
C TYR A 23 -0.76 8.55 0.36
N ALA A 24 -1.87 8.99 -0.23
CA ALA A 24 -1.89 10.07 -1.21
C ALA A 24 -1.37 11.41 -0.63
N ARG A 25 -1.76 11.75 0.61
CA ARG A 25 -1.27 12.96 1.30
C ARG A 25 0.24 12.88 1.59
N ALA A 26 0.74 11.72 1.97
CA ALA A 26 2.17 11.49 2.20
C ALA A 26 2.97 11.63 0.89
N TYR A 27 2.47 11.14 -0.24
CA TYR A 27 3.06 11.46 -1.55
C TYR A 27 2.98 12.96 -1.91
N GLY A 28 1.95 13.67 -1.45
CA GLY A 28 1.87 15.12 -1.55
C GLY A 28 3.00 15.82 -0.77
N LEU A 29 3.34 15.33 0.41
CA LEU A 29 4.50 15.82 1.18
C LEU A 29 5.82 15.49 0.48
N LEU A 30 5.94 14.30 -0.12
CA LEU A 30 7.11 13.93 -0.92
C LEU A 30 7.28 14.87 -2.12
N LEU A 31 6.19 15.18 -2.83
CA LEU A 31 6.17 16.15 -3.92
C LEU A 31 6.67 17.51 -3.44
N ALA A 32 6.14 18.01 -2.30
CA ALA A 32 6.52 19.31 -1.74
C ALA A 32 8.01 19.39 -1.34
N LYS A 33 8.66 18.27 -0.99
CA LYS A 33 10.09 18.21 -0.64
C LYS A 33 11.01 17.96 -1.84
N SER A 34 10.47 17.50 -2.96
CA SER A 34 11.23 17.03 -4.11
C SER A 34 12.03 18.16 -4.77
N ARG A 35 13.28 17.86 -5.15
CA ARG A 35 14.20 18.83 -5.78
C ARG A 35 14.37 18.64 -7.28
N SER A 36 13.72 17.64 -7.87
CA SER A 36 13.81 17.34 -9.31
C SER A 36 12.41 17.14 -9.91
N TYR A 37 12.24 17.54 -11.17
CA TYR A 37 11.00 17.29 -11.90
C TYR A 37 10.69 15.80 -12.01
N ALA A 38 11.71 14.94 -12.14
CA ALA A 38 11.52 13.49 -12.15
C ALA A 38 10.82 12.98 -10.88
N MET A 39 11.26 13.41 -9.69
CA MET A 39 10.62 13.04 -8.43
C MET A 39 9.22 13.63 -8.30
N ILE A 40 9.01 14.89 -8.69
CA ILE A 40 7.69 15.55 -8.69
C ILE A 40 6.71 14.78 -9.59
N THR A 41 7.13 14.43 -10.80
CA THR A 41 6.31 13.68 -11.76
C THR A 41 5.98 12.28 -11.24
N SER A 42 6.96 11.56 -10.66
CA SER A 42 6.72 10.24 -10.09
C SER A 42 5.76 10.28 -8.90
N ALA A 43 5.93 11.22 -7.96
CA ALA A 43 5.04 11.39 -6.83
C ALA A 43 3.61 11.76 -7.28
N ALA A 44 3.48 12.69 -8.24
CA ALA A 44 2.19 13.06 -8.81
C ALA A 44 1.50 11.89 -9.53
N SER A 45 2.25 11.10 -10.30
CA SER A 45 1.73 9.90 -10.97
C SER A 45 1.23 8.88 -9.95
N THR A 46 1.93 8.71 -8.83
CA THR A 46 1.51 7.79 -7.77
C THR A 46 0.20 8.24 -7.12
N ILE A 47 0.04 9.54 -6.86
CA ILE A 47 -1.24 10.10 -6.37
C ILE A 47 -2.37 9.79 -7.37
N GLN A 48 -2.14 9.97 -8.67
CA GLN A 48 -3.13 9.64 -9.70
C GLN A 48 -3.47 8.14 -9.72
N ASN A 49 -2.49 7.26 -9.51
CA ASN A 49 -2.71 5.82 -9.42
C ASN A 49 -3.58 5.46 -8.20
N VAL A 50 -3.31 6.05 -7.03
CA VAL A 50 -4.13 5.87 -5.82
C VAL A 50 -5.57 6.31 -6.07
N LEU A 51 -5.79 7.50 -6.66
CA LEU A 51 -7.14 7.97 -6.99
C LEU A 51 -7.85 7.06 -7.98
N ARG A 52 -7.10 6.48 -8.93
CA ARG A 52 -7.63 5.50 -9.88
C ARG A 52 -8.06 4.24 -9.16
N GLU A 53 -7.22 3.66 -8.32
CA GLU A 53 -7.48 2.45 -7.52
C GLU A 53 -8.74 2.60 -6.66
N VAL A 54 -8.89 3.74 -5.99
CA VAL A 54 -10.10 4.08 -5.23
C VAL A 54 -11.33 4.15 -6.14
N SER A 55 -11.18 4.67 -7.36
CA SER A 55 -12.30 4.77 -8.31
C SER A 55 -12.64 3.47 -9.05
N THR A 56 -11.71 2.50 -9.10
CA THR A 56 -11.86 1.25 -9.85
C THR A 56 -12.05 0.07 -8.91
N MET A 57 -10.98 -0.44 -8.28
CA MET A 57 -11.00 -1.65 -7.45
C MET A 57 -11.99 -1.51 -6.29
N HIS A 58 -11.89 -0.43 -5.51
CA HIS A 58 -12.76 -0.22 -4.35
C HIS A 58 -14.23 -0.11 -4.76
N LYS A 59 -14.55 0.67 -5.81
CA LYS A 59 -15.94 0.81 -6.27
C LYS A 59 -16.51 -0.48 -6.86
N VAL A 60 -15.69 -1.32 -7.52
CA VAL A 60 -16.12 -2.63 -8.02
C VAL A 60 -16.51 -3.52 -6.85
N PHE A 61 -15.65 -3.70 -5.86
CA PHE A 61 -15.95 -4.50 -4.67
C PHE A 61 -17.15 -3.94 -3.90
N CYS A 62 -17.23 -2.62 -3.74
CA CYS A 62 -18.37 -1.99 -3.09
C CYS A 62 -19.68 -2.24 -3.83
N LYS A 63 -19.68 -2.16 -5.17
CA LYS A 63 -20.87 -2.47 -5.97
C LYS A 63 -21.27 -3.93 -5.86
N GLU A 64 -20.32 -4.85 -6.01
CA GLU A 64 -20.56 -6.30 -5.93
C GLU A 64 -21.10 -6.72 -4.56
N TRP A 65 -20.69 -6.01 -3.50
CA TRP A 65 -21.08 -6.31 -2.12
C TRP A 65 -22.10 -5.36 -1.52
N SER A 66 -22.70 -4.49 -2.33
CA SER A 66 -23.74 -3.53 -1.91
C SER A 66 -23.30 -2.57 -0.79
N ILE A 67 -22.01 -2.20 -0.76
CA ILE A 67 -21.45 -1.16 0.10
C ILE A 67 -21.63 0.18 -0.61
N THR A 68 -22.24 1.16 0.04
CA THR A 68 -22.43 2.48 -0.55
C THR A 68 -21.18 3.36 -0.40
N SER A 69 -21.03 4.36 -1.26
CA SER A 69 -19.96 5.36 -1.09
C SER A 69 -20.07 6.12 0.25
N GLU A 70 -21.31 6.33 0.72
CA GLU A 70 -21.57 6.96 2.02
C GLU A 70 -21.11 6.05 3.16
N GLU A 71 -21.33 4.74 3.07
CA GLU A 71 -20.85 3.77 4.06
C GLU A 71 -19.31 3.68 4.08
N LEU A 72 -18.64 3.77 2.93
CA LEU A 72 -17.18 3.86 2.87
C LEU A 72 -16.68 5.12 3.61
N GLU A 73 -17.19 6.29 3.23
CA GLU A 73 -16.70 7.57 3.75
C GLU A 73 -17.05 7.80 5.23
N SER A 74 -18.19 7.30 5.69
CA SER A 74 -18.63 7.43 7.08
C SER A 74 -18.11 6.32 7.99
N SER A 75 -17.47 5.27 7.44
CA SER A 75 -16.89 4.21 8.26
C SER A 75 -15.80 4.77 9.19
N PRO A 76 -15.82 4.45 10.49
CA PRO A 76 -14.80 4.95 11.41
C PRO A 76 -13.44 4.33 11.09
N GLU A 77 -12.38 5.12 11.17
CA GLU A 77 -11.02 4.61 11.11
C GLU A 77 -10.74 3.70 12.31
N SER A 78 -10.13 2.55 12.04
CA SER A 78 -9.59 1.70 13.09
C SER A 78 -8.35 2.35 13.71
N PRO A 79 -8.02 2.03 14.98
CA PRO A 79 -6.76 2.47 15.58
C PRO A 79 -5.52 2.09 14.77
N ALA A 80 -5.54 0.94 14.09
CA ALA A 80 -4.42 0.48 13.25
C ALA A 80 -4.26 1.38 12.01
N THR A 81 -5.37 1.71 11.33
CA THR A 81 -5.41 2.62 10.18
C THR A 81 -4.89 3.99 10.56
N THR A 82 -5.41 4.57 11.65
CA THR A 82 -4.98 5.89 12.12
C THR A 82 -3.51 5.88 12.54
N ALA A 83 -3.05 4.85 13.27
CA ALA A 83 -1.66 4.73 13.69
C ALA A 83 -0.70 4.70 12.50
N TYR A 84 -1.05 3.95 11.46
CA TYR A 84 -0.20 3.84 10.28
C TYR A 84 -0.24 5.10 9.42
N GLY A 85 -1.44 5.61 9.10
CA GLY A 85 -1.61 6.83 8.33
C GLY A 85 -0.95 8.05 9.00
N ALA A 86 -1.11 8.19 10.33
CA ALA A 86 -0.45 9.25 11.09
C ALA A 86 1.07 9.10 11.10
N TYR A 87 1.61 7.87 11.17
CA TYR A 87 3.05 7.64 11.09
C TYR A 87 3.64 8.07 9.74
N LEU A 88 2.96 7.76 8.62
CA LEU A 88 3.40 8.21 7.29
C LEU A 88 3.45 9.74 7.19
N LEU A 89 2.42 10.42 7.72
CA LEU A 89 2.39 11.88 7.75
C LEU A 89 3.44 12.46 8.69
N ASP A 90 3.69 11.84 9.85
CA ASP A 90 4.71 12.29 10.80
C ASP A 90 6.12 12.20 10.19
N VAL A 91 6.47 11.06 9.59
CA VAL A 91 7.72 10.90 8.84
C VAL A 91 7.80 11.93 7.71
N GLY A 92 6.69 12.18 7.02
CA GLY A 92 6.65 13.17 5.94
C GLY A 92 6.75 14.62 6.42
N LEU A 93 6.30 14.96 7.63
CA LEU A 93 6.39 16.33 8.14
C LEU A 93 7.77 16.60 8.75
N HIS A 94 8.23 15.71 9.63
CA HIS A 94 9.48 15.89 10.40
C HIS A 94 10.71 15.34 9.70
N GLY A 95 10.55 14.37 8.80
CA GLY A 95 11.63 13.75 8.05
C GLY A 95 12.03 14.50 6.79
N ASP A 96 13.07 13.98 6.15
CA ASP A 96 13.46 14.35 4.80
C ASP A 96 12.80 13.42 3.76
N ASP A 97 13.01 13.74 2.49
CA ASP A 97 12.45 13.01 1.34
C ASP A 97 12.86 11.53 1.32
N SER A 98 14.13 11.21 1.60
CA SER A 98 14.59 9.81 1.57
C SER A 98 14.02 8.93 2.69
N LYS A 99 13.81 9.46 3.91
CA LYS A 99 13.09 8.70 4.95
C LYS A 99 11.63 8.46 4.57
N LEU A 100 10.98 9.48 4.01
CA LEU A 100 9.59 9.35 3.56
C LEU A 100 9.46 8.34 2.41
N LEU A 101 10.41 8.33 1.47
CA LEU A 101 10.46 7.32 0.41
C LEU A 101 10.59 5.90 0.96
N VAL A 102 11.46 5.67 1.95
CA VAL A 102 11.58 4.37 2.61
C VAL A 102 10.27 3.98 3.32
N ALA A 103 9.60 4.93 3.97
CA ALA A 103 8.32 4.69 4.63
C ALA A 103 7.23 4.26 3.64
N LEU A 104 7.11 4.98 2.51
CA LEU A 104 6.12 4.71 1.46
C LEU A 104 6.41 3.38 0.74
N ALA A 105 7.68 3.02 0.57
CA ALA A 105 8.08 1.80 -0.10
C ALA A 105 7.60 0.52 0.59
N ALA A 106 7.45 0.52 1.93
CA ALA A 106 7.00 -0.67 2.66
C ALA A 106 5.63 -1.18 2.15
N CYS A 107 4.67 -0.28 1.96
CA CYS A 107 3.37 -0.59 1.39
C CYS A 107 3.48 -1.05 -0.06
N LEU A 108 4.10 -0.22 -0.92
CA LEU A 108 4.24 -0.49 -2.36
C LEU A 108 4.88 -1.85 -2.63
N LEU A 109 6.02 -2.12 -2.00
CA LEU A 109 6.77 -3.35 -2.23
C LEU A 109 6.06 -4.55 -1.59
N GLY A 110 5.51 -4.40 -0.39
CA GLY A 110 4.81 -5.48 0.31
C GLY A 110 3.61 -6.00 -0.46
N TYR A 111 2.72 -5.11 -0.93
CA TYR A 111 1.56 -5.53 -1.74
C TYR A 111 1.96 -6.10 -3.09
N GLY A 112 3.01 -5.56 -3.71
CA GLY A 112 3.57 -6.10 -4.94
C GLY A 112 4.07 -7.54 -4.79
N GLU A 113 4.78 -7.81 -3.69
CA GLU A 113 5.29 -9.14 -3.35
C GLU A 113 4.15 -10.09 -3.01
N VAL A 114 3.18 -9.68 -2.18
CA VAL A 114 2.01 -10.51 -1.81
C VAL A 114 1.19 -10.90 -3.04
N GLY A 115 0.95 -9.96 -3.97
CA GLY A 115 0.23 -10.24 -5.21
C GLY A 115 0.93 -11.31 -6.06
N LEU A 116 2.25 -11.17 -6.28
CA LEU A 116 3.04 -12.15 -7.01
C LEU A 116 3.12 -13.50 -6.29
N TRP A 117 3.26 -13.47 -4.96
CA TRP A 117 3.32 -14.67 -4.13
C TRP A 117 2.02 -15.48 -4.24
N ILE A 118 0.86 -14.86 -4.05
CA ILE A 118 -0.43 -15.57 -4.17
C ILE A 118 -0.61 -16.16 -5.57
N LYS A 119 -0.17 -15.44 -6.62
CA LYS A 119 -0.23 -15.94 -7.99
C LYS A 119 0.70 -17.13 -8.22
N ALA A 120 1.88 -17.14 -7.61
CA ALA A 120 2.80 -18.27 -7.67
C ALA A 120 2.23 -19.49 -6.91
N GLU A 121 1.67 -19.28 -5.72
CA GLU A 121 0.98 -20.32 -4.95
C GLU A 121 -0.17 -20.95 -5.75
N ALA A 122 -0.97 -20.13 -6.46
CA ALA A 122 -2.05 -20.61 -7.32
C ALA A 122 -1.59 -21.48 -8.50
N ALA A 123 -0.32 -21.39 -8.91
CA ALA A 123 0.24 -22.16 -10.01
C ALA A 123 0.90 -23.47 -9.57
N ALA A 124 1.03 -23.72 -8.26
CA ALA A 124 1.62 -24.94 -7.72
C ALA A 124 0.69 -26.16 -7.87
N GLU A 125 1.26 -27.37 -8.00
CA GLU A 125 0.49 -28.61 -8.16
C GLU A 125 -0.42 -28.92 -6.95
N ASP A 126 0.09 -28.72 -5.74
CA ASP A 126 -0.64 -28.89 -4.47
C ASP A 126 -1.10 -27.54 -3.89
N THR A 127 -1.80 -26.73 -4.70
CA THR A 127 -2.18 -25.36 -4.31
C THR A 127 -3.35 -25.30 -3.32
N TRP A 128 -3.24 -24.39 -2.34
CA TRP A 128 -4.34 -23.96 -1.47
C TRP A 128 -5.12 -22.77 -2.07
N VAL A 129 -4.62 -22.17 -3.16
CA VAL A 129 -5.21 -20.99 -3.82
C VAL A 129 -5.95 -21.43 -5.08
N THR A 130 -7.28 -21.42 -5.03
CA THR A 130 -8.09 -21.56 -6.25
C THR A 130 -8.41 -20.18 -6.81
N LEU A 131 -8.10 -19.92 -8.08
CA LEU A 131 -8.46 -18.68 -8.77
C LEU A 131 -9.87 -18.70 -9.36
N GLU A 132 -10.30 -19.85 -9.88
CA GLU A 132 -11.64 -20.00 -10.45
C GLU A 132 -12.71 -19.78 -9.37
N GLY A 133 -13.64 -18.86 -9.65
CA GLY A 133 -14.72 -18.49 -8.73
C GLY A 133 -14.26 -17.80 -7.43
N ASN A 134 -13.00 -17.34 -7.35
CA ASN A 134 -12.50 -16.68 -6.16
C ASN A 134 -13.05 -15.24 -6.05
N PRO A 135 -13.79 -14.90 -4.97
CA PRO A 135 -14.36 -13.55 -4.81
C PRO A 135 -13.29 -12.46 -4.66
N TYR A 136 -12.04 -12.82 -4.39
CA TYR A 136 -10.91 -11.90 -4.23
C TYR A 136 -9.98 -11.88 -5.45
N LEU A 137 -10.34 -12.56 -6.54
CA LEU A 137 -9.51 -12.66 -7.74
C LEU A 137 -9.06 -11.29 -8.24
N ARG A 138 -9.97 -10.32 -8.26
CA ARG A 138 -9.68 -8.96 -8.74
C ARG A 138 -8.54 -8.29 -7.96
N TRP A 139 -8.54 -8.44 -6.64
CA TRP A 139 -7.49 -7.90 -5.76
C TRP A 139 -6.14 -8.55 -6.10
N ILE A 140 -6.12 -9.88 -6.26
CA ILE A 140 -4.90 -10.63 -6.63
C ILE A 140 -4.38 -10.17 -8.01
N GLU A 141 -5.27 -10.00 -8.99
CA GLU A 141 -4.91 -9.57 -10.35
C GLU A 141 -4.41 -8.12 -10.39
N ASP A 142 -4.99 -7.22 -9.60
CA ASP A 142 -4.57 -5.81 -9.56
C ASP A 142 -3.14 -5.71 -8.98
N TYR A 143 -2.84 -6.32 -7.82
CA TYR A 143 -1.51 -6.25 -7.21
C TYR A 143 -0.44 -7.12 -7.88
N SER A 144 -0.82 -8.24 -8.51
CA SER A 144 0.10 -9.05 -9.34
C SER A 144 0.19 -8.56 -10.80
N GLY A 145 -0.60 -7.54 -11.14
CA GLY A 145 -0.76 -7.04 -12.50
C GLY A 145 0.42 -6.17 -12.95
N ARG A 146 0.57 -6.06 -14.27
CA ARG A 146 1.68 -5.30 -14.89
C ARG A 146 1.73 -3.85 -14.41
N ASP A 147 0.59 -3.20 -14.23
CA ASP A 147 0.54 -1.79 -13.84
C ASP A 147 1.10 -1.59 -12.43
N TYR A 148 0.69 -2.43 -11.47
CA TYR A 148 1.20 -2.37 -10.10
C TYR A 148 2.68 -2.76 -10.03
N GLN A 149 3.08 -3.82 -10.73
CA GLN A 149 4.48 -4.27 -10.76
C GLN A 149 5.42 -3.26 -11.45
N ASN A 150 4.93 -2.50 -12.43
CA ASN A 150 5.67 -1.39 -13.00
C ASN A 150 5.84 -0.23 -12.00
N ALA A 151 4.86 0.02 -11.14
CA ALA A 151 4.98 1.00 -10.06
C ALA A 151 5.98 0.55 -9.00
N VAL A 152 5.95 -0.72 -8.60
CA VAL A 152 6.93 -1.37 -7.71
C VAL A 152 8.35 -1.19 -8.26
N LYS A 153 8.56 -1.56 -9.52
CA LYS A 153 9.86 -1.40 -10.19
C LYS A 153 10.36 0.04 -10.17
N GLN A 154 9.52 1.01 -10.53
CA GLN A 154 9.88 2.42 -10.49
C GLN A 154 10.21 2.89 -9.06
N GLY A 155 9.48 2.42 -8.05
CA GLY A 155 9.77 2.72 -6.65
C GLY A 155 11.14 2.21 -6.21
N ILE A 156 11.52 0.99 -6.61
CA ILE A 156 12.85 0.42 -6.36
C ILE A 156 13.93 1.25 -7.06
N GLU A 157 13.76 1.54 -8.36
CA GLU A 157 14.73 2.30 -9.15
C GLU A 157 15.00 3.69 -8.54
N ILE A 158 13.97 4.37 -8.03
CA ILE A 158 14.11 5.68 -7.36
C ILE A 158 14.92 5.55 -6.05
N LEU A 159 14.64 4.53 -5.25
CA LEU A 159 15.38 4.28 -4.01
C LEU A 159 16.85 3.96 -4.30
N GLU A 160 17.11 3.11 -5.30
CA GLU A 160 18.46 2.75 -5.72
C GLU A 160 19.23 3.95 -6.25
N GLU A 161 18.61 4.80 -7.08
CA GLU A 161 19.25 6.02 -7.60
C GLU A 161 19.69 6.96 -6.48
N ILE A 162 18.84 7.15 -5.47
CA ILE A 162 19.16 7.99 -4.30
C ILE A 162 20.34 7.40 -3.53
N VAL A 163 20.34 6.10 -3.28
CA VAL A 163 21.42 5.42 -2.53
C VAL A 163 22.72 5.39 -3.31
N ILE A 164 22.70 5.24 -4.64
CA ILE A 164 23.90 5.28 -5.48
C ILE A 164 24.51 6.68 -5.49
N LYS A 165 23.66 7.71 -5.60
CA LYS A 165 24.09 9.11 -5.67
C LYS A 165 24.60 9.65 -4.33
N ASP A 166 23.97 9.24 -3.23
CA ASP A 166 24.34 9.63 -1.87
C ASP A 166 24.28 8.41 -0.93
N PRO A 167 25.34 7.57 -0.94
CA PRO A 167 25.37 6.35 -0.13
C PRO A 167 25.20 6.68 1.37
N PRO A 168 24.25 6.01 2.06
CA PRO A 168 23.98 6.33 3.46
C PRO A 168 25.15 5.92 4.35
N SER A 169 25.51 6.79 5.30
CA SER A 169 26.37 6.41 6.42
C SER A 169 25.74 5.28 7.23
N THR A 170 26.51 4.59 8.08
CA THR A 170 25.99 3.55 8.96
C THR A 170 24.83 4.03 9.83
N LEU A 171 24.93 5.26 10.36
CA LEU A 171 23.85 5.88 11.14
C LEU A 171 22.61 6.12 10.28
N ARG A 172 22.80 6.58 9.05
CA ARG A 172 21.68 6.87 8.15
C ARG A 172 20.96 5.60 7.71
N LEU A 173 21.71 4.54 7.40
CA LEU A 173 21.16 3.23 7.09
C LEU A 173 20.38 2.65 8.28
N ALA A 174 20.86 2.84 9.51
CA ALA A 174 20.14 2.42 10.70
C ALA A 174 18.77 3.12 10.82
N GLN A 175 18.70 4.43 10.53
CA GLN A 175 17.44 5.17 10.51
C GLN A 175 16.48 4.68 9.42
N PHE A 176 16.99 4.33 8.23
CA PHE A 176 16.15 3.74 7.18
C PHE A 176 15.58 2.38 7.60
N LYS A 177 16.39 1.53 8.22
CA LYS A 177 15.94 0.25 8.77
C LYS A 177 14.88 0.42 9.85
N GLU A 178 15.04 1.41 10.73
CA GLU A 178 14.05 1.72 11.77
C GLU A 178 12.69 2.10 11.15
N VAL A 179 12.69 3.01 10.16
CA VAL A 179 11.47 3.41 9.45
C VAL A 179 10.83 2.21 8.74
N TRP A 180 11.63 1.43 8.00
CA TRP A 180 11.15 0.23 7.31
C TRP A 180 10.53 -0.79 8.26
N ASN A 181 11.22 -1.11 9.35
CA ASN A 181 10.74 -2.04 10.37
C ASN A 181 9.45 -1.54 11.03
N LYS A 182 9.33 -0.22 11.24
CA LYS A 182 8.13 0.37 11.80
C LYS A 182 6.95 0.27 10.82
N CYS A 183 7.13 0.63 9.55
CA CYS A 183 6.08 0.49 8.55
C CYS A 183 5.65 -0.96 8.36
N THR A 184 6.58 -1.90 8.23
CA THR A 184 6.24 -3.34 8.09
C THR A 184 5.52 -3.90 9.32
N SER A 185 5.87 -3.44 10.53
CA SER A 185 5.11 -3.77 11.75
C SER A 185 3.71 -3.17 11.75
N LEU A 186 3.53 -1.95 11.22
CA LEU A 186 2.21 -1.31 11.10
C LEU A 186 1.36 -2.01 10.03
N GLU A 187 1.97 -2.42 8.91
CA GLU A 187 1.33 -3.21 7.85
C GLU A 187 0.80 -4.53 8.40
N LYS A 188 1.61 -5.23 9.20
CA LYS A 188 1.14 -6.43 9.90
C LYS A 188 -0.06 -6.13 10.79
N GLY A 189 0.01 -5.04 11.58
CA GLY A 189 -1.11 -4.61 12.41
C GLY A 189 -2.37 -4.26 11.61
N PHE A 190 -2.21 -3.77 10.38
CA PHE A 190 -3.30 -3.51 9.46
C PHE A 190 -4.00 -4.82 9.02
N TRP A 191 -3.22 -5.85 8.68
CA TRP A 191 -3.76 -7.18 8.38
C TRP A 191 -4.39 -7.85 9.61
N ASP A 192 -3.76 -7.76 10.79
CA ASP A 192 -4.30 -8.32 12.04
C ASP A 192 -5.65 -7.66 12.39
N MET A 193 -5.78 -6.34 12.18
CA MET A 193 -7.02 -5.59 12.36
C MET A 193 -8.11 -6.04 11.39
N ALA A 194 -7.76 -6.27 10.11
CA ALA A 194 -8.71 -6.76 9.11
C ALA A 194 -9.35 -8.11 9.50
N LEU A 195 -8.63 -8.95 10.25
CA LEU A 195 -9.10 -10.26 10.70
C LEU A 195 -9.87 -10.20 12.03
N THR A 196 -9.81 -9.09 12.76
CA THR A 196 -10.37 -8.97 14.11
C THR A 196 -11.57 -8.01 14.10
N LEU A 197 -12.76 -8.55 13.82
CA LEU A 197 -14.01 -7.79 13.66
C LEU A 197 -14.68 -7.37 14.99
N THR A 198 -13.92 -7.24 16.07
CA THR A 198 -14.43 -6.94 17.41
C THR A 198 -14.99 -5.53 17.54
#